data_AF-A0A6I1UIV4-F1
#
_entry.id   AF-A0A6I1UIV4-F1
#
_cell.length_a   1.000
_cell.length_b   1.000
_cell.length_c   1.000
_cell.angle_alpha   90.00
_cell.angle_beta   90.00
_cell.angle_gamma   90.00
#
_symmetry.space_group_name_H-M   'P 1'
#
loop_
_entity.id
_entity.type
_entity.pdbx_description
1 polymer ?
#
loop_
_entity_poly.entity_id
_entity_poly.type
_entity_poly.pdbx_seq_one_letter_code
_entity_poly.pdbx_strand_id
1 'polypeptide(L)'
;MALSNTVLKELRKEKKLTQTELASKLDISQKSYSNWESGKAEPTLDNIIKLANILDTTTDELLGRKVNFGDRILTKKNKYDLSILKESNTQSLYDLKMTLAFELLDESLNTEILKKTLIEKNKINKDEELILDTILAEAKEFADDVNEFYKFKKSNKKFKWPWQKNNNNLTTKDSNNIK
;
A
#
# COMPACT_ATOMS: atom_id res chain seq x y z
N MET A 1 13.25 8.54 -21.49
CA MET A 1 12.08 8.05 -20.72
C MET A 1 11.75 9.22 -19.83
N ALA A 2 10.68 9.95 -20.14
CA ALA A 2 10.53 11.30 -19.58
C ALA A 2 10.17 11.24 -18.09
N LEU A 3 11.04 11.80 -17.25
CA LEU A 3 10.75 12.08 -15.85
C LEU A 3 9.54 13.02 -15.77
N SER A 4 8.68 12.85 -14.77
CA SER A 4 7.57 13.77 -14.56
C SER A 4 8.09 15.04 -13.88
N ASN A 5 8.39 16.07 -14.68
CA ASN A 5 8.99 17.33 -14.21
C ASN A 5 8.12 18.04 -13.16
N THR A 6 6.79 17.86 -13.23
CA THR A 6 5.85 18.38 -12.24
C THR A 6 5.99 17.66 -10.90
N VAL A 7 6.04 16.33 -10.91
CA VAL A 7 6.20 15.50 -9.70
C VAL A 7 7.53 15.78 -9.00
N LEU A 8 8.62 15.89 -9.76
CA LEU A 8 9.93 16.21 -9.19
C LEU A 8 9.92 17.54 -8.42
N LYS A 9 9.30 18.57 -9.01
CA LYS A 9 9.17 19.90 -8.40
C LYS A 9 8.28 19.88 -7.16
N GLU A 10 7.21 19.11 -7.17
CA GLU A 10 6.30 18.93 -6.04
C GLU A 10 7.01 18.28 -4.86
N LEU A 11 7.64 17.12 -5.08
CA LEU A 11 8.36 16.37 -4.05
C LEU A 11 9.50 17.20 -3.42
N ARG A 12 10.25 17.96 -4.23
CA ARG A 12 11.28 18.86 -3.70
C ARG A 12 10.68 19.89 -2.73
N LYS A 13 9.54 20.49 -3.11
CA LYS A 13 8.86 21.50 -2.28
C LYS A 13 8.29 20.90 -1.00
N GLU A 14 7.78 19.67 -1.05
CA GLU A 14 7.31 18.95 0.15
C GLU A 14 8.44 18.71 1.15
N LYS A 15 9.64 18.39 0.65
CA LYS A 15 10.87 18.30 1.46
C LYS A 15 11.44 19.66 1.87
N LYS A 16 10.79 20.76 1.48
CA LYS A 16 11.21 22.15 1.73
C LYS A 16 12.64 22.46 1.24
N LEU A 17 13.10 21.76 0.20
CA LEU A 17 14.42 21.95 -0.37
C LEU A 17 14.38 22.99 -1.49
N THR A 18 15.41 23.82 -1.58
CA THR A 18 15.68 24.65 -2.75
C THR A 18 16.30 23.82 -3.88
N GLN A 19 16.27 24.33 -5.11
CA GLN A 19 16.94 23.66 -6.23
C GLN A 19 18.45 23.50 -5.97
N THR A 20 19.07 24.48 -5.32
CA THR A 20 20.49 24.46 -4.98
C THR A 20 20.81 23.40 -3.93
N GLU A 21 20.00 23.28 -2.89
CA GLU A 21 20.20 22.27 -1.83
C GLU A 21 20.04 20.86 -2.37
N LEU A 22 19.02 20.62 -3.20
CA LEU A 22 18.82 19.29 -3.79
C LEU A 22 19.92 18.94 -4.80
N ALA A 23 20.35 19.91 -5.63
CA ALA A 23 21.49 19.72 -6.52
C ALA A 23 22.78 19.40 -5.75
N SER A 24 23.00 20.06 -4.60
CA SER A 24 24.15 19.80 -3.73
C SER A 24 24.10 18.38 -3.14
N LYS A 25 22.92 17.92 -2.72
CA LYS A 25 22.72 16.54 -2.23
C LYS A 25 22.94 15.48 -3.32
N LEU A 26 22.76 15.84 -4.58
CA LEU A 26 22.94 14.97 -5.75
C LEU A 26 24.35 15.03 -6.34
N ASP A 27 25.21 15.91 -5.83
CA ASP A 27 26.53 16.20 -6.38
C ASP A 27 26.49 16.63 -7.86
N ILE A 28 25.57 17.55 -8.18
CA ILE A 28 25.40 18.12 -9.53
C ILE A 28 25.27 19.64 -9.47
N SER A 29 25.40 20.29 -10.64
CA SER A 29 25.15 21.73 -10.73
C SER A 29 23.65 22.06 -10.56
N GLN A 30 23.36 23.20 -9.91
CA GLN A 30 21.99 23.72 -9.82
C GLN A 30 21.35 23.92 -11.20
N LYS A 31 22.15 24.27 -12.21
CA LYS A 31 21.71 24.39 -13.60
C LYS A 31 21.25 23.05 -14.17
N SER A 32 21.98 21.96 -13.90
CA SER A 32 21.60 20.60 -14.30
C SER A 32 20.26 20.22 -13.68
N TYR A 33 20.10 20.44 -12.37
CA TYR A 33 18.85 20.17 -11.68
C TYR A 33 17.67 21.02 -12.20
N SER A 34 17.90 22.32 -12.45
CA SER A 34 16.88 23.20 -13.04
C SER A 34 16.47 22.77 -14.44
N ASN A 35 17.38 22.19 -15.24
CA ASN A 35 17.04 21.65 -16.55
C ASN A 35 16.14 20.42 -16.43
N TRP A 36 16.29 19.60 -15.39
CA TRP A 36 15.39 18.48 -15.11
C TRP A 36 14.00 18.97 -14.73
N GLU A 37 13.87 19.90 -13.78
CA GLU A 37 12.55 20.45 -13.40
C GLU A 37 11.83 21.22 -14.52
N SER A 38 12.57 21.67 -15.54
CA SER A 38 12.00 22.36 -16.71
C SER A 38 11.85 21.47 -17.94
N GLY A 39 12.21 20.18 -17.86
CA GLY A 39 12.11 19.23 -18.97
C GLY A 39 13.11 19.45 -20.10
N LYS A 40 14.14 20.29 -19.89
CA LYS A 40 15.18 20.57 -20.88
C LYS A 40 16.25 19.48 -20.93
N ALA A 41 16.36 18.65 -19.89
CA ALA A 41 17.27 17.51 -19.84
C ALA A 41 16.66 16.40 -18.98
N GLU A 42 17.07 15.15 -19.22
CA GLU A 42 16.69 14.00 -18.38
C GLU A 42 17.84 13.66 -17.41
N PRO A 43 17.52 13.25 -16.16
CA PRO A 43 18.52 12.66 -15.26
C PRO A 43 18.95 11.28 -15.74
N THR A 44 20.16 10.87 -15.37
CA THR A 44 20.64 9.50 -15.58
C THR A 44 19.94 8.52 -14.62
N LEU A 45 20.01 7.22 -14.91
CA LEU A 45 19.43 6.19 -14.04
C LEU A 45 19.95 6.28 -12.59
N ASP A 46 21.26 6.48 -12.43
CA ASP A 46 21.89 6.66 -11.12
C ASP A 46 21.32 7.87 -10.36
N ASN A 47 21.09 8.98 -11.07
CA ASN A 47 20.47 10.16 -10.49
C ASN A 47 18.99 9.95 -10.12
N ILE A 48 18.25 9.13 -10.88
CA ILE A 48 16.86 8.78 -10.55
C ILE A 48 16.83 7.97 -9.24
N ILE A 49 17.76 7.03 -9.05
CA ILE A 49 17.87 6.26 -7.80
C ILE A 49 18.20 7.18 -6.62
N LYS A 50 19.18 8.08 -6.80
CA LYS A 50 19.53 9.07 -5.77
C LYS A 50 18.38 10.01 -5.43
N LEU A 51 17.65 10.48 -6.44
CA LEU A 51 16.45 11.30 -6.26
C LEU A 51 15.39 10.57 -5.43
N ALA A 52 15.14 9.29 -5.74
CA ALA A 52 14.17 8.48 -5.02
C ALA A 52 14.53 8.40 -3.53
N ASN A 53 15.81 8.17 -3.22
CA ASN A 53 16.31 8.12 -1.85
C ASN A 53 16.24 9.48 -1.13
N ILE A 54 16.61 10.59 -1.79
CA ILE A 54 16.63 11.92 -1.15
C ILE A 54 15.21 12.45 -0.92
N LEU A 55 14.29 12.13 -1.82
CA LEU A 55 12.90 12.60 -1.78
C LEU A 55 11.97 11.64 -1.04
N ASP A 56 12.49 10.53 -0.49
CA ASP A 56 11.72 9.44 0.14
C ASP A 56 10.52 8.98 -0.71
N THR A 57 10.78 8.65 -1.97
CA THR A 57 9.77 8.25 -2.97
C THR A 57 10.29 7.04 -3.76
N THR A 58 9.45 6.46 -4.62
CA THR A 58 9.87 5.39 -5.53
C THR A 58 10.32 5.93 -6.89
N THR A 59 11.14 5.17 -7.60
CA THR A 59 11.51 5.50 -8.99
C THR A 59 10.30 5.52 -9.92
N ASP A 60 9.30 4.68 -9.66
CA ASP A 60 8.04 4.66 -10.41
C ASP A 60 7.29 5.99 -10.26
N GLU A 61 7.16 6.49 -9.02
CA GLU A 61 6.51 7.79 -8.76
C GLU A 61 7.24 8.94 -9.48
N LEU A 62 8.58 8.98 -9.44
CA LEU A 62 9.38 9.98 -10.16
C LEU A 62 9.16 9.93 -11.68
N LEU A 63 8.98 8.73 -12.23
CA LEU A 63 8.69 8.52 -13.65
C LEU A 63 7.21 8.71 -14.00
N GLY A 64 6.39 9.20 -13.06
CA GLY A 64 4.97 9.46 -13.29
C GLY A 64 4.09 8.20 -13.28
N ARG A 65 4.64 7.04 -12.90
CA ARG A 65 3.86 5.83 -12.63
C ARG A 65 3.29 5.94 -11.22
N LYS A 66 2.05 6.40 -11.14
CA LYS A 66 1.24 6.24 -9.92
C LYS A 66 0.82 4.78 -9.85
N VAL A 67 1.50 3.99 -9.03
CA VAL A 67 1.02 2.66 -8.67
C VAL A 67 -0.12 2.87 -7.69
N ASN A 68 -1.37 2.99 -8.18
CA ASN A 68 -2.48 2.81 -7.26
C ASN A 68 -2.43 1.37 -6.78
N PHE A 69 -2.57 1.17 -5.47
CA PHE A 69 -2.68 -0.17 -4.91
C PHE A 69 -3.79 -0.98 -5.61
N GLY A 70 -4.88 -0.32 -5.97
CA GLY A 70 -5.93 -0.88 -6.83
C GLY A 70 -5.43 -1.36 -8.19
N ASP A 71 -4.53 -0.63 -8.86
CA ASP A 71 -4.04 -1.02 -10.18
C ASP A 71 -3.17 -2.29 -10.14
N ARG A 72 -2.43 -2.54 -9.06
CA ARG A 72 -1.66 -3.78 -8.89
C ARG A 72 -2.54 -5.02 -8.69
N ILE A 73 -3.69 -4.87 -8.03
CA ILE A 73 -4.63 -5.96 -7.75
C ILE A 73 -5.64 -6.16 -8.89
N LEU A 74 -6.10 -5.07 -9.52
CA LEU A 74 -7.19 -5.08 -10.50
C LEU A 74 -6.75 -5.33 -11.96
N THR A 75 -5.44 -5.22 -12.28
CA THR A 75 -4.95 -5.35 -13.67
C THR A 75 -4.61 -6.79 -14.09
N LYS A 76 -4.75 -7.80 -13.22
CA LYS A 76 -4.75 -9.19 -13.70
C LYS A 76 -6.05 -9.43 -14.46
N LYS A 77 -5.89 -9.74 -15.75
CA LYS A 77 -6.92 -10.01 -16.78
C LYS A 77 -7.98 -11.07 -16.37
N ASN A 78 -7.77 -11.76 -15.24
CA ASN A 78 -8.73 -12.61 -14.54
C ASN A 78 -8.83 -12.13 -13.09
N LYS A 79 -9.96 -11.51 -12.72
CA LYS A 79 -10.22 -10.95 -11.37
C LYS A 79 -10.07 -11.98 -10.25
N TYR A 80 -10.26 -13.28 -10.55
CA TYR A 80 -9.96 -14.38 -9.64
C TYR A 80 -9.33 -15.50 -10.44
N ASP A 81 -8.06 -15.75 -10.20
CA ASP A 81 -7.42 -16.97 -10.67
C ASP A 81 -7.38 -17.97 -9.52
N LEU A 82 -8.38 -18.84 -9.47
CA LEU A 82 -8.51 -19.85 -8.42
C LEU A 82 -7.61 -21.08 -8.66
N SER A 83 -6.92 -21.14 -9.80
CA SER A 83 -5.88 -22.16 -10.01
C SER A 83 -4.74 -22.06 -8.99
N ILE A 84 -4.57 -20.87 -8.40
CA ILE A 84 -3.64 -20.54 -7.32
C ILE A 84 -3.93 -21.33 -6.04
N LEU A 85 -5.17 -21.79 -5.81
CA LEU A 85 -5.50 -22.60 -4.62
C LEU A 85 -4.74 -23.94 -4.59
N LYS A 86 -4.22 -24.38 -5.73
CA LYS A 86 -3.39 -25.58 -5.86
C LYS A 86 -1.90 -25.30 -5.66
N GLU A 87 -1.49 -24.03 -5.72
CA GLU A 87 -0.09 -23.62 -5.63
C GLU A 87 0.27 -23.28 -4.19
N SER A 88 1.42 -23.76 -3.71
CA SER A 88 1.95 -23.46 -2.37
C SER A 88 2.58 -22.07 -2.25
N ASN A 89 2.42 -21.21 -3.25
CA ASN A 89 3.00 -19.88 -3.23
C ASN A 89 2.19 -18.96 -2.30
N THR A 90 2.77 -18.69 -1.13
CA THR A 90 2.20 -17.83 -0.10
C THR A 90 1.82 -16.44 -0.62
N GLN A 91 2.62 -15.85 -1.52
CA GLN A 91 2.34 -14.53 -2.07
C GLN A 91 1.07 -14.52 -2.92
N SER A 92 0.89 -15.55 -3.74
CA SER A 92 -0.28 -15.66 -4.61
C SER A 92 -1.58 -15.84 -3.80
N LEU A 93 -1.52 -16.56 -2.67
CA LEU A 93 -2.64 -16.70 -1.74
C LEU A 93 -2.97 -15.38 -1.04
N TYR A 94 -1.95 -14.61 -0.64
CA TYR A 94 -2.16 -13.26 -0.09
C TYR A 94 -2.80 -12.32 -1.11
N ASP A 95 -2.33 -12.32 -2.35
CA ASP A 95 -2.90 -11.49 -3.42
C ASP A 95 -4.39 -11.83 -3.65
N LEU A 96 -4.74 -13.12 -3.64
CA LEU A 96 -6.13 -13.58 -3.76
C LEU A 96 -6.98 -13.17 -2.55
N LYS A 97 -6.45 -13.33 -1.33
CA LYS A 97 -7.11 -12.88 -0.10
C LYS A 97 -7.40 -11.38 -0.13
N MET A 98 -6.42 -10.57 -0.53
CA MET A 98 -6.58 -9.12 -0.64
C MET A 98 -7.62 -8.75 -1.69
N THR A 99 -7.63 -9.45 -2.84
CA THR A 99 -8.62 -9.23 -3.90
C THR A 99 -10.04 -9.48 -3.42
N LEU A 100 -10.26 -10.58 -2.70
CA LEU A 100 -11.56 -10.91 -2.10
C LEU A 100 -11.95 -9.93 -0.99
N ALA A 101 -10.99 -9.51 -0.16
CA ALA A 101 -11.24 -8.54 0.90
C ALA A 101 -11.70 -7.19 0.35
N PHE A 102 -11.09 -6.69 -0.73
CA PHE A 102 -11.56 -5.46 -1.38
C PHE A 102 -12.98 -5.55 -1.90
N GLU A 103 -13.39 -6.74 -2.34
CA GLU A 103 -14.73 -6.94 -2.86
C GLU A 103 -15.77 -7.02 -1.75
N LEU A 104 -15.38 -7.56 -0.60
CA LEU A 104 -16.18 -7.58 0.62
C LEU A 104 -16.29 -6.20 1.30
N LEU A 105 -15.51 -5.19 0.86
CA LEU A 105 -15.71 -3.80 1.29
C LEU A 105 -16.92 -3.15 0.61
N ASP A 106 -17.44 -3.72 -0.48
CA ASP A 106 -18.68 -3.26 -1.10
C ASP A 106 -19.87 -3.77 -0.27
N GLU A 107 -20.65 -2.85 0.32
CA GLU A 107 -21.82 -3.18 1.15
C GLU A 107 -22.89 -4.00 0.41
N SER A 108 -22.85 -4.04 -0.93
CA SER A 108 -23.76 -4.83 -1.76
C SER A 108 -23.39 -6.32 -1.88
N LEU A 109 -22.17 -6.70 -1.48
CA LEU A 109 -21.64 -8.05 -1.66
C LEU A 109 -21.58 -8.83 -0.33
N ASN A 110 -22.27 -9.97 -0.30
CA ASN A 110 -22.18 -10.93 0.80
C ASN A 110 -21.19 -12.06 0.44
N THR A 111 -20.44 -12.53 1.43
CA THR A 111 -19.62 -13.75 1.39
C THR A 111 -20.31 -14.93 0.72
N GLU A 112 -21.61 -15.14 0.95
CA GLU A 112 -22.37 -16.24 0.34
C GLU A 112 -22.55 -16.07 -1.17
N ILE A 113 -22.81 -14.84 -1.64
CA ILE A 113 -23.00 -14.50 -3.05
C ILE A 113 -21.66 -14.65 -3.80
N LEU A 114 -20.57 -14.18 -3.18
CA LEU A 114 -19.22 -14.34 -3.71
C LEU A 114 -18.81 -15.81 -3.79
N LYS A 115 -18.98 -16.57 -2.70
CA LYS A 115 -18.68 -18.01 -2.68
C LYS A 115 -19.42 -18.74 -3.81
N LYS A 116 -20.73 -18.51 -3.94
CA LYS A 116 -21.54 -19.14 -4.99
C LYS A 116 -21.04 -18.80 -6.39
N THR A 117 -20.73 -17.52 -6.64
CA THR A 117 -20.22 -17.06 -7.94
C THR A 117 -18.86 -17.68 -8.28
N LEU A 118 -17.97 -17.82 -7.28
CA LEU A 118 -16.64 -18.39 -7.46
C LEU A 118 -16.69 -19.90 -7.73
N ILE A 119 -17.56 -20.62 -7.04
CA ILE A 119 -17.80 -22.06 -7.24
C ILE A 119 -18.39 -22.33 -8.63
N GLU A 120 -19.44 -21.59 -9.01
CA GLU A 120 -20.12 -21.76 -10.30
C GLU A 120 -19.18 -21.51 -11.49
N LYS A 121 -18.27 -20.54 -11.38
CA LYS A 121 -17.32 -20.21 -12.46
C LYS A 121 -16.17 -21.19 -12.61
N ASN A 122 -15.74 -21.88 -11.54
CA ASN A 122 -14.44 -22.57 -11.53
C ASN A 122 -14.51 -24.09 -11.30
N LYS A 123 -15.70 -24.69 -11.15
CA LYS A 123 -15.86 -26.16 -10.98
C LYS A 123 -14.92 -26.73 -9.90
N ILE A 124 -14.93 -26.06 -8.75
CA ILE A 124 -14.04 -26.28 -7.61
C ILE A 124 -14.32 -27.65 -6.94
N ASN A 125 -13.29 -28.33 -6.44
CA ASN A 125 -13.45 -29.57 -5.66
C ASN A 125 -13.66 -29.31 -4.15
N LYS A 126 -13.99 -30.36 -3.37
CA LYS A 126 -14.30 -30.20 -1.93
C LYS A 126 -13.14 -29.67 -1.09
N ASP A 127 -11.90 -30.01 -1.43
CA ASP A 127 -10.72 -29.57 -0.68
C ASP A 127 -10.40 -28.09 -0.97
N GLU A 128 -10.53 -27.67 -2.23
CA GLU A 128 -10.41 -26.28 -2.64
C GLU A 128 -11.54 -25.41 -2.08
N GLU A 129 -12.75 -25.96 -1.90
CA GLU A 129 -13.86 -25.27 -1.23
C GLU A 129 -13.51 -24.93 0.23
N LEU A 130 -12.86 -25.85 0.94
CA LEU A 130 -12.44 -25.64 2.33
C LEU A 130 -11.34 -24.56 2.45
N ILE A 131 -10.39 -24.56 1.52
CA ILE A 131 -9.35 -23.51 1.44
C ILE A 131 -10.01 -22.17 1.10
N LEU A 132 -10.95 -22.15 0.15
CA LEU A 132 -11.67 -20.93 -0.22
C LEU A 132 -12.49 -20.38 0.95
N ASP A 133 -13.16 -21.23 1.72
CA ASP A 133 -13.91 -20.83 2.92
C ASP A 133 -13.00 -20.19 3.96
N THR A 134 -11.81 -20.77 4.17
CA THR A 134 -10.80 -20.22 5.08
C THR A 134 -10.34 -18.84 4.62
N ILE A 135 -10.02 -18.69 3.34
CA ILE A 135 -9.57 -17.41 2.78
C ILE A 135 -10.68 -16.35 2.81
N LEU A 136 -11.93 -16.73 2.51
CA LEU A 136 -13.08 -15.83 2.56
C LEU A 136 -13.37 -15.36 4.00
N ALA A 137 -13.22 -16.23 4.99
CA ALA A 137 -13.38 -15.86 6.40
C ALA A 137 -12.32 -14.83 6.82
N GLU A 138 -11.06 -15.08 6.50
CA GLU A 138 -9.96 -14.15 6.80
C GLU A 138 -10.11 -12.83 6.03
N ALA A 139 -10.55 -12.88 4.77
CA ALA A 139 -10.81 -11.69 3.96
C ALA A 139 -11.97 -10.85 4.52
N LYS A 140 -13.00 -11.52 5.06
CA LYS A 140 -14.14 -10.85 5.70
C LYS A 140 -13.74 -10.15 7.00
N GLU A 141 -12.98 -10.83 7.86
CA GLU A 141 -12.47 -10.25 9.11
C GLU A 141 -11.68 -8.97 8.83
N PHE A 142 -10.79 -9.01 7.83
CA PHE A 142 -10.06 -7.83 7.40
C PHE A 142 -10.97 -6.72 6.85
N ALA A 143 -11.98 -7.06 6.04
CA ALA A 143 -12.92 -6.08 5.50
C ALA A 143 -13.74 -5.40 6.61
N ASP A 144 -14.15 -6.15 7.62
CA ASP A 144 -14.89 -5.65 8.78
C ASP A 144 -14.04 -4.68 9.61
N ASP A 145 -12.77 -5.02 9.87
CA ASP A 145 -11.81 -4.15 10.56
C ASP A 145 -11.62 -2.81 9.83
N VAL A 146 -11.48 -2.87 8.51
CA VAL A 146 -11.35 -1.68 7.66
C VAL A 146 -12.61 -0.82 7.71
N ASN A 147 -13.80 -1.44 7.65
CA ASN A 147 -15.08 -0.75 7.78
C ASN A 147 -15.25 -0.09 9.15
N GLU A 148 -14.85 -0.76 10.23
CA GLU A 148 -14.84 -0.19 11.58
C GLU A 148 -13.90 1.01 11.67
N PHE A 149 -12.70 0.91 11.10
CA PHE A 149 -11.76 2.02 11.02
C PHE A 149 -12.32 3.23 10.27
N TYR A 150 -13.01 3.01 9.15
CA TYR A 150 -13.67 4.10 8.42
C TYR A 150 -14.79 4.75 9.21
N LYS A 151 -15.63 3.96 9.90
CA LYS A 151 -16.66 4.48 10.82
C LYS A 151 -16.04 5.29 11.95
N PHE A 152 -14.96 4.79 12.53
CA PHE A 152 -14.21 5.49 13.56
C PHE A 152 -13.65 6.83 13.05
N LYS A 153 -12.97 6.86 11.89
CA LYS A 153 -12.41 8.09 11.30
C LYS A 153 -13.48 9.15 11.05
N LYS A 154 -14.67 8.74 10.58
CA LYS A 154 -15.81 9.64 10.38
C LYS A 154 -16.41 10.16 11.69
N SER A 155 -16.25 9.42 12.80
CA SER A 155 -16.86 9.77 14.09
C SER A 155 -16.16 10.87 14.87
N ASN A 156 -15.00 11.39 14.43
CA ASN A 156 -14.18 12.39 15.13
C ASN A 156 -13.83 12.03 16.60
N LYS A 157 -13.98 10.76 17.00
CA LYS A 157 -13.62 10.28 18.34
C LYS A 157 -12.10 10.12 18.44
N LYS A 158 -11.53 10.27 19.63
CA LYS A 158 -10.12 9.89 19.87
C LYS A 158 -10.00 8.37 19.85
N PHE A 159 -9.13 7.85 18.99
CA PHE A 159 -8.85 6.40 18.91
C PHE A 159 -8.15 5.99 20.20
N LYS A 160 -8.65 4.96 20.86
CA LYS A 160 -7.94 4.30 21.97
C LYS A 160 -7.38 2.99 21.44
N TRP A 161 -6.08 2.96 21.23
CA TRP A 161 -5.38 1.77 20.77
C TRP A 161 -5.52 0.63 21.79
N PRO A 162 -5.53 -0.65 21.35
CA PRO A 162 -5.70 -1.80 22.24
C PRO A 162 -4.69 -1.83 23.41
N TRP A 163 -3.44 -1.41 23.20
CA TRP A 163 -2.42 -1.33 24.27
C TRP A 163 -2.66 -0.21 25.29
N GLN A 164 -3.58 0.73 25.03
CA GLN A 164 -3.98 1.77 25.96
C GLN A 164 -5.10 1.34 26.91
N LYS A 165 -5.69 0.15 26.70
CA LYS A 165 -6.79 -0.35 27.54
C LYS A 165 -6.33 -0.93 28.90
N ASN A 166 -5.03 -1.22 29.07
CA ASN A 166 -4.50 -1.90 30.27
C ASN A 166 -3.67 -1.01 31.24
N ASN A 167 -3.61 0.30 31.06
CA ASN A 167 -2.78 1.17 31.90
C ASN A 167 -3.47 1.68 33.18
N ASN A 168 -4.16 0.81 33.92
CA ASN A 168 -4.65 1.14 35.26
C ASN A 168 -3.85 0.50 36.41
N ASN A 169 -2.82 -0.33 36.14
CA ASN A 169 -2.04 -1.01 37.19
C ASN A 169 -0.51 -0.80 37.12
N LEU A 170 -0.02 0.19 36.38
CA LEU A 170 1.40 0.58 36.44
C LEU A 170 1.53 1.92 37.16
N THR A 171 1.33 1.88 38.48
CA THR A 171 1.80 2.97 39.34
C THR A 171 3.32 3.02 39.25
N THR A 172 3.83 4.15 38.78
CA THR A 172 5.22 4.58 38.85
C THR A 172 5.82 4.33 40.23
N LYS A 173 6.64 3.29 40.40
CA LYS A 173 7.46 3.12 41.61
C LYS A 173 8.92 2.73 41.38
N ASP A 174 9.36 2.44 40.16
CA ASP A 174 10.73 1.98 39.92
C ASP A 174 11.55 2.94 39.06
N SER A 175 11.64 4.19 39.48
CA SER A 175 12.64 5.13 38.98
C SER A 175 13.35 5.80 40.14
N ASN A 176 13.95 5.00 41.03
CA ASN A 176 14.98 5.42 41.98
C ASN A 176 15.82 4.20 42.37
N ASN A 177 16.75 3.80 41.52
CA ASN A 177 18.07 3.28 41.91
C ASN A 177 18.83 2.76 40.68
N ILE A 178 19.60 3.64 40.05
CA ILE A 178 20.86 3.23 39.42
C ILE A 178 21.88 4.30 39.83
N LYS A 179 22.88 3.86 40.59
CA LYS A 179 24.07 4.61 40.99
C LYS A 179 24.95 4.91 39.78
#